data_AF-A0A7K4IHL5-F1
#
_entry.id   AF-A0A7K4IHL5-F1
#
_cell.length_a   1.000
_cell.length_b   1.000
_cell.length_c   1.000
_cell.angle_alpha   90.00
_cell.angle_beta   90.00
_cell.angle_gamma   90.00
#
_symmetry.space_group_name_H-M   'P 1'
#
loop_
_entity.id
_entity.type
_entity.pdbx_description
1 polymer ?
#
loop_
_entity_poly.entity_id
_entity_poly.type
_entity_poly.pdbx_seq_one_letter_code
_entity_poly.pdbx_strand_id
1 'polypeptide(L)'
;MKDDEYSEYRDQEFIDLLGIKLKEKPLADFWPERGPQWDALGKYSWGKLFLVEAKSHIRELISTMKAKEDSARIIRKSLQETKRFLGSNAEIDWSCGFYQYVNRLAHLYLLRQNRLPAYLLFVYFINDFEMKGPTSIHEWKGAIELLHSYLGIRRHKLKDFVADVFIDVRCLQ
;
A
#
# COMPACT_ATOMS: atom_id res chain seq x y z
N MET A 1 -10.66 16.85 -8.42
CA MET A 1 -9.79 15.77 -8.89
C MET A 1 -10.06 15.46 -10.37
N LYS A 2 -10.01 16.46 -11.26
CA LYS A 2 -10.13 16.27 -12.71
C LYS A 2 -9.14 17.12 -13.52
N ASP A 3 -8.39 18.01 -12.86
CA ASP A 3 -7.57 19.05 -13.49
C ASP A 3 -6.06 18.92 -13.17
N ASP A 4 -5.60 17.79 -12.62
CA ASP A 4 -4.20 17.60 -12.19
C ASP A 4 -3.43 16.52 -12.97
N GLU A 5 -3.87 16.16 -14.19
CA GLU A 5 -3.15 15.22 -15.08
C GLU A 5 -2.72 13.89 -14.42
N TYR A 6 -3.50 13.35 -13.47
CA TYR A 6 -3.12 12.13 -12.74
C TYR A 6 -1.81 12.30 -11.93
N SER A 7 -1.67 13.45 -11.26
CA SER A 7 -0.49 13.79 -10.48
C SER A 7 -0.10 12.69 -9.48
N GLU A 8 1.20 12.40 -9.44
CA GLU A 8 1.83 11.37 -8.62
C GLU A 8 1.86 11.76 -7.13
N TYR A 9 0.77 11.53 -6.38
CA TYR A 9 0.66 11.99 -5.00
C TYR A 9 1.63 11.25 -4.05
N ARG A 10 2.63 11.97 -3.53
CA ARG A 10 3.67 11.42 -2.65
C ARG A 10 3.94 12.32 -1.44
N ASP A 11 4.62 11.79 -0.44
CA ASP A 11 5.15 12.56 0.70
C ASP A 11 4.12 13.48 1.39
N GLN A 12 4.47 14.75 1.62
CA GLN A 12 3.60 15.73 2.25
C GLN A 12 2.38 16.08 1.38
N GLU A 13 2.48 15.93 0.06
CA GLU A 13 1.41 16.26 -0.87
C GLU A 13 0.18 15.37 -0.66
N PHE A 14 0.36 14.07 -0.43
CA PHE A 14 -0.79 13.18 -0.17
C PHE A 14 -1.46 13.49 1.19
N ILE A 15 -0.68 13.93 2.19
CA ILE A 15 -1.18 14.37 3.50
C ILE A 15 -2.03 15.63 3.34
N ASP A 16 -1.53 16.58 2.55
CA ASP A 16 -2.19 17.87 2.30
C ASP A 16 -3.47 17.70 1.49
N LEU A 17 -3.47 16.85 0.46
CA LEU A 17 -4.64 16.52 -0.35
C LEU A 17 -5.76 15.85 0.45
N LEU A 18 -5.40 14.97 1.39
CA LEU A 18 -6.35 14.39 2.34
C LEU A 18 -6.81 15.40 3.40
N GLY A 19 -6.11 16.53 3.55
CA GLY A 19 -6.38 17.56 4.54
C GLY A 19 -6.28 17.01 5.96
N ILE A 20 -5.24 16.22 6.23
CA ILE A 20 -5.01 15.54 7.53
C ILE A 20 -3.74 16.06 8.21
N LYS A 21 -3.61 15.79 9.50
CA LYS A 21 -2.42 16.13 10.29
C LYS A 21 -1.94 14.91 11.06
N LEU A 22 -0.64 14.63 10.98
CA LEU A 22 0.01 13.54 11.71
C LEU A 22 0.55 14.06 13.05
N LYS A 23 -0.31 14.09 14.07
CA LYS A 23 0.00 14.69 15.39
C LYS A 23 0.87 13.81 16.28
N GLU A 24 0.68 12.49 16.22
CA GLU A 24 1.34 11.53 17.11
C GLU A 24 2.70 11.09 16.53
N LYS A 25 2.76 10.95 15.20
CA LYS A 25 3.95 10.49 14.49
C LYS A 25 4.08 11.18 13.13
N PRO A 26 4.94 12.19 13.00
CA PRO A 26 5.17 12.89 11.73
C PRO A 26 5.66 11.96 10.62
N LEU A 27 5.37 12.31 9.35
CA LEU A 27 5.82 11.54 8.20
C LEU A 27 7.35 11.52 8.10
N ALA A 28 8.02 12.66 8.30
CA ALA A 28 9.47 12.78 8.20
C ALA A 28 10.24 11.87 9.18
N ASP A 29 9.64 11.56 10.34
CA ASP A 29 10.23 10.65 11.33
C ASP A 29 10.01 9.17 10.99
N PHE A 30 9.09 8.89 10.06
CA PHE A 30 8.67 7.54 9.70
C PHE A 30 9.09 7.13 8.29
N TRP A 31 9.16 8.04 7.33
CA TRP A 31 9.49 7.70 5.95
C TRP A 31 10.37 8.81 5.35
N PRO A 32 11.41 8.46 4.57
CA PRO A 32 12.22 9.46 3.89
C PRO A 32 11.40 10.17 2.81
N GLU A 33 11.87 11.36 2.42
CA GLU A 33 11.39 12.05 1.22
C GLU A 33 11.47 11.15 -0.02
N ARG A 34 10.59 11.40 -0.99
CA ARG A 34 10.36 10.56 -2.17
C ARG A 34 9.83 9.18 -1.79
N GLY A 35 8.85 9.18 -0.89
CA GLY A 35 8.07 8.04 -0.46
C GLY A 35 7.14 7.48 -1.54
N PRO A 36 6.23 6.57 -1.19
CA PRO A 36 5.36 5.94 -2.17
C PRO A 36 4.44 6.95 -2.85
N GLN A 37 4.20 6.69 -4.13
CA GLN A 37 3.16 7.33 -4.92
C GLN A 37 1.89 6.48 -4.87
N TRP A 38 0.76 7.12 -4.64
CA TRP A 38 -0.56 6.48 -4.62
C TRP A 38 -1.27 6.61 -5.97
N ASP A 39 -1.92 5.54 -6.43
CA ASP A 39 -2.71 5.56 -7.66
C ASP A 39 -4.01 6.36 -7.48
N ALA A 40 -4.56 6.36 -6.28
CA ALA A 40 -5.64 7.26 -5.90
C ALA A 40 -5.70 7.51 -4.38
N LEU A 41 -6.30 8.65 -4.02
CA LEU A 41 -6.62 9.03 -2.66
C LEU A 41 -8.11 9.33 -2.56
N GLY A 42 -8.73 8.96 -1.45
CA GLY A 42 -10.14 9.21 -1.20
C GLY A 42 -10.39 9.77 0.18
N LYS A 43 -11.34 10.71 0.27
CA LYS A 43 -11.89 11.20 1.54
C LYS A 43 -13.40 11.14 1.44
N TYR A 44 -14.01 10.30 2.28
CA TYR A 44 -15.46 10.19 2.36
C TYR A 44 -16.00 11.08 3.47
N SER A 45 -17.32 11.30 3.46
CA SER A 45 -18.02 11.95 4.56
C SER A 45 -17.66 11.28 5.90
N TRP A 46 -17.67 12.04 6.99
CA TRP A 46 -17.27 11.60 8.35
C TRP A 46 -15.77 11.34 8.53
N GLY A 47 -14.92 11.75 7.59
CA GLY A 47 -13.46 11.80 7.76
C GLY A 47 -12.73 10.49 7.48
N LYS A 48 -13.40 9.48 6.92
CA LYS A 48 -12.75 8.23 6.46
C LYS A 48 -11.80 8.52 5.31
N LEU A 49 -10.60 7.95 5.38
CA LEU A 49 -9.52 8.14 4.41
C LEU A 49 -9.27 6.84 3.66
N PHE A 50 -9.05 6.92 2.36
CA PHE A 50 -8.78 5.78 1.50
C PHE A 50 -7.47 6.01 0.77
N LEU A 51 -6.56 5.06 0.91
CA LEU A 51 -5.34 4.95 0.12
C LEU A 51 -5.54 3.84 -0.89
N VAL A 52 -5.22 4.07 -2.16
CA VAL A 52 -5.45 3.09 -3.23
C VAL A 52 -4.14 2.75 -3.92
N GLU A 53 -3.90 1.45 -4.06
CA GLU A 53 -2.85 0.87 -4.90
C GLU A 53 -3.51 -0.03 -5.95
N ALA A 54 -3.24 0.20 -7.22
CA ALA A 54 -3.77 -0.58 -8.33
C ALA A 54 -2.67 -1.46 -8.95
N LYS A 55 -3.07 -2.64 -9.45
CA LYS A 55 -2.19 -3.58 -10.15
C LYS A 55 -2.93 -4.23 -11.32
N SER A 56 -2.28 -4.29 -12.47
CA SER A 56 -2.79 -4.90 -13.70
C SER A 56 -2.23 -6.30 -13.94
N HIS A 57 -1.03 -6.61 -13.42
CA HIS A 57 -0.42 -7.93 -13.58
C HIS A 57 0.33 -8.44 -12.34
N ILE A 58 0.35 -9.77 -12.14
CA ILE A 58 0.92 -10.42 -10.93
C ILE A 58 2.40 -10.05 -10.71
N ARG A 59 3.18 -9.86 -11.78
CA ARG A 59 4.60 -9.50 -11.67
C ARG A 59 4.84 -8.16 -10.94
N GLU A 60 3.85 -7.26 -10.91
CA GLU A 60 3.96 -5.99 -10.17
C GLU A 60 3.98 -6.19 -8.65
N LEU A 61 3.49 -7.33 -8.15
CA LEU A 61 3.62 -7.66 -6.73
C LEU A 61 5.10 -7.81 -6.34
N ILE A 62 5.93 -8.29 -7.28
CA ILE A 62 7.35 -8.53 -7.04
C ILE A 62 8.11 -7.22 -7.08
N SER A 63 8.60 -6.82 -5.92
CA SER A 63 9.26 -5.52 -5.75
C SER A 63 10.30 -5.54 -4.65
N THR A 64 11.38 -4.78 -4.87
CA THR A 64 12.49 -4.63 -3.94
C THR A 64 12.78 -3.16 -3.73
N MET A 65 13.12 -2.79 -2.50
CA MET A 65 13.51 -1.44 -2.14
C MET A 65 14.74 -1.01 -2.94
N LYS A 66 14.67 0.18 -3.54
CA LYS A 66 15.78 0.79 -4.30
C LYS A 66 16.54 1.87 -3.52
N ALA A 67 16.00 2.31 -2.39
CA ALA A 67 16.62 3.31 -1.53
C ALA A 67 17.99 2.84 -1.00
N LYS A 68 18.90 3.79 -0.78
CA LYS A 68 20.26 3.56 -0.27
C LYS A 68 20.49 4.36 1.01
N GLU A 69 21.60 4.04 1.69
CA GLU A 69 22.13 4.83 2.82
C GLU A 69 21.07 5.15 3.89
N ASP A 70 20.93 6.42 4.26
CA ASP A 70 20.02 6.85 5.32
C ASP A 70 18.55 6.59 5.00
N SER A 71 18.13 6.79 3.75
CA SER A 71 16.76 6.48 3.33
C SER A 71 16.45 5.00 3.54
N ALA A 72 17.39 4.11 3.19
CA ALA A 72 17.23 2.68 3.41
C ALA A 72 17.14 2.32 4.91
N ARG A 73 17.92 3.00 5.76
CA ARG A 73 17.88 2.81 7.22
C ARG A 73 16.53 3.21 7.80
N ILE A 74 15.99 4.36 7.39
CA ILE A 74 14.67 4.84 7.85
C ILE A 74 13.57 3.88 7.39
N ILE A 75 13.56 3.49 6.11
CA ILE A 75 12.56 2.56 5.56
C ILE A 75 12.60 1.22 6.31
N ARG A 76 13.77 0.62 6.50
CA ARG A 76 13.89 -0.66 7.22
C ARG A 76 13.41 -0.54 8.66
N LYS A 77 13.73 0.55 9.36
CA LYS A 77 13.23 0.81 10.72
C LYS A 77 11.70 0.82 10.76
N SER A 78 11.07 1.51 9.81
CA SER A 78 9.62 1.68 9.74
C SER A 78 8.89 0.42 9.29
N LEU A 79 9.46 -0.34 8.36
CA LEU A 79 8.98 -1.67 8.01
C LEU A 79 9.07 -2.62 9.21
N GLN A 80 10.19 -2.61 9.95
CA GLN A 80 10.35 -3.47 11.12
C GLN A 80 9.37 -3.10 12.25
N GLU A 81 9.11 -1.81 12.46
CA GLU A 81 8.09 -1.35 13.40
C GLU A 81 6.69 -1.82 12.99
N THR A 82 6.34 -1.67 11.71
CA THR A 82 5.08 -2.16 11.14
C THR A 82 4.95 -3.67 11.29
N LYS A 83 6.01 -4.42 10.94
CA LYS A 83 6.07 -5.89 11.04
C LYS A 83 5.80 -6.38 12.46
N ARG A 84 6.42 -5.75 13.47
CA ARG A 84 6.16 -6.03 14.89
C ARG A 84 4.72 -5.71 15.27
N PHE A 85 4.19 -4.56 14.87
CA PHE A 85 2.82 -4.18 15.16
C PHE A 85 1.81 -5.20 14.59
N LEU A 86 2.06 -5.67 13.37
CA LEU A 86 1.24 -6.67 12.68
C LEU A 86 1.38 -8.08 13.26
N GLY A 87 2.38 -8.33 14.10
CA GLY A 87 2.61 -9.64 14.72
C GLY A 87 3.16 -10.68 13.75
N SER A 88 3.79 -10.24 12.65
CA SER A 88 4.39 -11.15 11.68
C SER A 88 5.58 -11.89 12.29
N ASN A 89 5.54 -13.22 12.23
CA ASN A 89 6.62 -14.11 12.69
C ASN A 89 7.64 -14.45 11.59
N ALA A 90 7.44 -13.99 10.36
CA ALA A 90 8.34 -14.33 9.26
C ALA A 90 9.73 -13.75 9.49
N GLU A 91 10.80 -14.52 9.29
CA GLU A 91 12.19 -14.06 9.48
C GLU A 91 12.74 -13.28 8.28
N ILE A 92 11.95 -13.16 7.21
CA ILE A 92 12.36 -12.51 5.96
C ILE A 92 12.53 -10.99 6.08
N ASP A 93 13.36 -10.42 5.22
CA ASP A 93 13.49 -8.97 5.03
C ASP A 93 12.33 -8.44 4.16
N TRP A 94 11.46 -7.63 4.76
CA TRP A 94 10.33 -6.97 4.09
C TRP A 94 10.77 -5.94 3.03
N SER A 95 12.04 -5.52 3.00
CA SER A 95 12.56 -4.66 1.94
C SER A 95 12.81 -5.38 0.60
N CYS A 96 12.58 -6.70 0.55
CA CYS A 96 12.79 -7.54 -0.64
C CYS A 96 11.53 -8.36 -0.99
N GLY A 97 11.36 -8.68 -2.28
CA GLY A 97 10.34 -9.60 -2.77
C GLY A 97 8.95 -8.98 -2.92
N PHE A 98 8.42 -8.33 -1.89
CA PHE A 98 7.08 -7.69 -1.91
C PHE A 98 7.09 -6.29 -1.29
N TYR A 99 8.17 -5.54 -1.53
CA TYR A 99 8.43 -4.24 -0.89
C TYR A 99 7.30 -3.23 -1.04
N GLN A 100 6.73 -3.08 -2.25
CA GLN A 100 5.64 -2.13 -2.48
C GLN A 100 4.44 -2.45 -1.59
N TYR A 101 4.05 -3.73 -1.47
CA TYR A 101 2.91 -4.13 -0.64
C TYR A 101 3.11 -3.76 0.84
N VAL A 102 4.27 -4.08 1.42
CA VAL A 102 4.56 -3.76 2.83
C VAL A 102 4.79 -2.26 3.07
N ASN A 103 5.26 -1.52 2.06
CA ASN A 103 5.30 -0.07 2.09
C ASN A 103 3.88 0.51 2.23
N ARG A 104 2.90 0.00 1.48
CA ARG A 104 1.49 0.43 1.64
C ARG A 104 0.94 0.12 3.03
N LEU A 105 1.24 -1.06 3.56
CA LEU A 105 0.87 -1.41 4.93
C LEU A 105 1.53 -0.50 5.98
N ALA A 106 2.78 -0.10 5.76
CA ALA A 106 3.49 0.82 6.66
C ALA A 106 2.83 2.22 6.69
N HIS A 107 2.36 2.72 5.55
CA HIS A 107 1.63 3.99 5.49
C HIS A 107 0.23 3.89 6.10
N LEU A 108 -0.49 2.78 5.88
CA LEU A 108 -1.73 2.53 6.62
C LEU A 108 -1.47 2.51 8.13
N TYR A 109 -0.42 1.81 8.57
CA TYR A 109 0.01 1.80 9.96
C TYR A 109 0.26 3.22 10.49
N LEU A 110 1.03 4.05 9.78
CA LEU A 110 1.31 5.44 10.15
C LEU A 110 0.03 6.25 10.38
N LEU A 111 -0.93 6.20 9.44
CA LEU A 111 -2.19 6.93 9.59
C LEU A 111 -2.99 6.45 10.80
N ARG A 112 -3.03 5.12 11.03
CA ARG A 112 -3.73 4.54 12.18
C ARG A 112 -3.04 4.87 13.51
N GLN A 113 -1.71 4.93 13.56
CA GLN A 113 -0.98 5.41 14.75
C GLN A 113 -1.28 6.87 15.06
N ASN A 114 -1.54 7.68 14.04
CA ASN A 114 -2.02 9.05 14.17
C ASN A 114 -3.53 9.16 14.43
N ARG A 115 -4.19 8.06 14.81
CA ARG A 115 -5.62 7.98 15.15
C ARG A 115 -6.56 8.39 14.00
N LEU A 116 -6.10 8.26 12.76
CA LEU A 116 -6.92 8.56 11.58
C LEU A 116 -7.72 7.31 11.14
N PRO A 117 -8.98 7.45 10.71
CA PRO A 117 -9.80 6.35 10.21
C PRO A 117 -9.45 6.01 8.75
N ALA A 118 -8.22 5.54 8.54
CA ALA A 118 -7.68 5.20 7.23
C ALA A 118 -7.95 3.74 6.84
N TYR A 119 -8.15 3.55 5.53
CA TYR A 119 -8.34 2.27 4.86
C TYR A 119 -7.40 2.18 3.67
N LEU A 120 -6.92 0.97 3.37
CA LEU A 120 -6.10 0.66 2.21
C LEU A 120 -6.88 -0.25 1.26
N LEU A 121 -7.01 0.18 0.02
CA LEU A 121 -7.64 -0.58 -1.04
C LEU A 121 -6.56 -1.04 -2.01
N PHE A 122 -6.45 -2.36 -2.19
CA PHE A 122 -5.72 -2.92 -3.31
C PHE A 122 -6.70 -3.22 -4.44
N VAL A 123 -6.53 -2.59 -5.58
CA VAL A 123 -7.36 -2.78 -6.78
C VAL A 123 -6.61 -3.66 -7.76
N TYR A 124 -7.20 -4.80 -8.11
CA TYR A 124 -6.62 -5.78 -9.00
C TYR A 124 -7.46 -5.89 -10.27
N PHE A 125 -6.88 -5.56 -11.41
CA PHE A 125 -7.57 -5.67 -12.69
C PHE A 125 -7.52 -7.10 -13.22
N ILE A 126 -8.64 -7.59 -13.76
CA ILE A 126 -8.73 -8.86 -14.49
C ILE A 126 -9.08 -8.58 -15.94
N ASN A 127 -8.58 -9.45 -16.83
CA ASN A 127 -8.74 -9.37 -18.28
C ASN A 127 -8.09 -8.14 -18.93
N ASP A 128 -7.09 -7.55 -18.28
CA ASP A 128 -6.23 -6.55 -18.90
C ASP A 128 -5.23 -7.26 -19.84
N PHE A 129 -5.71 -7.56 -21.06
CA PHE A 129 -4.93 -8.30 -22.05
C PHE A 129 -3.74 -7.50 -22.57
N GLU A 130 -3.81 -6.17 -22.59
CA GLU A 130 -2.69 -5.30 -23.01
C GLU A 130 -1.50 -5.47 -22.05
N MET A 131 -1.78 -5.52 -20.75
CA MET A 131 -0.77 -5.71 -19.71
C MET A 131 -0.42 -7.19 -19.43
N LYS A 132 -1.01 -8.13 -20.18
CA LYS A 132 -0.93 -9.59 -19.93
C LYS A 132 -1.33 -9.93 -18.49
N GLY A 133 -2.37 -9.26 -18.02
CA GLY A 133 -2.94 -9.42 -16.69
C GLY A 133 -3.66 -10.75 -16.48
N PRO A 134 -3.94 -11.12 -15.23
CA PRO A 134 -4.71 -12.32 -14.91
C PRO A 134 -6.09 -12.33 -15.56
N THR A 135 -6.55 -13.52 -15.94
CA THR A 135 -7.88 -13.69 -16.56
C THR A 135 -8.99 -13.99 -15.54
N SER A 136 -8.61 -14.20 -14.28
CA SER A 136 -9.53 -14.60 -13.23
C SER A 136 -9.17 -14.03 -11.86
N ILE A 137 -10.20 -13.89 -11.02
CA ILE A 137 -10.03 -13.53 -9.60
C ILE A 137 -9.23 -14.61 -8.85
N HIS A 138 -9.32 -15.88 -9.28
CA HIS A 138 -8.62 -16.99 -8.63
C HIS A 138 -7.10 -16.88 -8.75
N GLU A 139 -6.58 -16.46 -9.92
CA GLU A 139 -5.16 -16.21 -10.11
C GLU A 139 -4.63 -15.13 -9.16
N TRP A 140 -5.36 -14.01 -9.02
CA TRP A 140 -5.00 -12.98 -8.06
C TRP A 140 -5.03 -13.48 -6.62
N LYS A 141 -6.11 -14.17 -6.21
CA LYS A 141 -6.22 -14.70 -4.85
C LYS A 141 -5.08 -15.65 -4.51
N GLY A 142 -4.66 -16.52 -5.44
CA GLY A 142 -3.51 -17.39 -5.24
C GLY A 142 -2.20 -16.61 -5.05
N ALA A 143 -1.97 -15.58 -5.86
CA ALA A 143 -0.78 -14.72 -5.73
C ALA A 143 -0.78 -13.92 -4.41
N ILE A 144 -1.93 -13.39 -4.01
CA ILE A 144 -2.11 -12.64 -2.74
C ILE A 144 -1.93 -13.57 -1.54
N GLU A 145 -2.47 -14.79 -1.59
CA GLU A 145 -2.28 -15.77 -0.52
C GLU A 145 -0.80 -16.15 -0.38
N LEU A 146 -0.09 -16.38 -1.49
CA LEU A 146 1.35 -16.62 -1.46
C LEU A 146 2.10 -15.45 -0.82
N LEU A 147 1.79 -14.22 -1.22
CA LEU A 147 2.35 -12.99 -0.65
C LEU A 147 2.09 -12.91 0.86
N HIS A 148 0.84 -13.09 1.32
CA HIS A 148 0.50 -13.05 2.75
C HIS A 148 1.21 -14.14 3.56
N SER A 149 1.38 -15.32 2.95
CA SER A 149 2.09 -16.45 3.55
C SER A 149 3.58 -16.16 3.70
N TYR A 150 4.20 -15.67 2.62
CA TYR A 150 5.61 -15.27 2.61
C TYR A 150 5.88 -14.17 3.64
N LEU A 151 5.01 -13.17 3.72
CA LEU A 151 5.12 -12.05 4.65
C LEU A 151 4.75 -12.40 6.10
N GLY A 152 4.12 -13.55 6.36
CA GLY A 152 3.68 -13.94 7.71
C GLY A 152 2.52 -13.10 8.25
N ILE A 153 1.61 -12.64 7.37
CA ILE A 153 0.54 -11.67 7.72
C ILE A 153 -0.88 -12.16 7.40
N ARG A 154 -1.14 -13.47 7.32
CA ARG A 154 -2.51 -13.99 7.03
C ARG A 154 -3.58 -13.48 8.01
N ARG A 155 -3.18 -13.20 9.26
CA ARG A 155 -3.99 -12.56 10.31
C ARG A 155 -3.15 -11.46 10.94
N HIS A 156 -3.65 -10.23 10.96
CA HIS A 156 -2.91 -9.08 11.48
C HIS A 156 -3.85 -7.95 11.90
N LYS A 157 -3.36 -7.03 12.75
CA LYS A 157 -4.16 -5.95 13.35
C LYS A 157 -4.74 -4.93 12.37
N LEU A 158 -4.26 -4.91 11.12
CA LEU A 158 -4.77 -4.02 10.08
C LEU A 158 -5.78 -4.67 9.14
N LYS A 159 -6.09 -5.96 9.32
CA LYS A 159 -6.89 -6.73 8.35
C LYS A 159 -8.25 -6.10 8.05
N ASP A 160 -8.93 -5.58 9.06
CA ASP A 160 -10.25 -4.95 8.91
C ASP A 160 -10.20 -3.55 8.25
N PHE A 161 -9.00 -3.04 7.98
CA PHE A 161 -8.76 -1.76 7.31
C PHE A 161 -8.11 -1.94 5.93
N VAL A 162 -7.98 -3.18 5.45
CA VAL A 162 -7.45 -3.51 4.13
C VAL A 162 -8.53 -4.26 3.35
N ALA A 163 -8.76 -3.88 2.09
CA ALA A 163 -9.66 -4.62 1.21
C ALA A 163 -9.04 -4.83 -0.18
N ASP A 164 -9.24 -6.03 -0.72
CA ASP A 164 -8.90 -6.38 -2.08
C ASP A 164 -10.15 -6.22 -2.96
N VAL A 165 -10.06 -5.39 -3.99
CA VAL A 165 -11.12 -5.10 -4.95
C VAL A 165 -10.69 -5.63 -6.31
N PHE A 166 -11.55 -6.40 -6.97
CA PHE A 166 -11.26 -6.97 -8.29
C PHE A 166 -12.15 -6.28 -9.34
N ILE A 167 -11.53 -5.75 -10.39
CA ILE A 167 -12.24 -5.02 -11.45
C ILE A 167 -12.00 -5.74 -12.78
N ASP A 168 -13.08 -6.15 -13.44
CA ASP A 168 -13.02 -6.64 -14.81
C ASP A 168 -12.97 -5.47 -15.77
N VAL A 169 -11.86 -5.30 -16.48
CA VAL A 169 -11.68 -4.15 -17.39
C VAL A 169 -12.64 -4.21 -18.57
N ARG A 170 -13.19 -5.40 -18.89
CA ARG A 170 -14.23 -5.56 -19.91
C ARG A 170 -15.53 -4.86 -19.55
N CYS A 171 -15.76 -4.56 -18.26
CA CYS A 171 -16.91 -3.79 -17.80
C CYS A 171 -16.71 -2.27 -17.91
N LEU A 172 -15.51 -1.81 -18.32
CA LEU A 172 -15.16 -0.40 -18.46
C LEU A 172 -15.16 0.07 -19.93
N GLN A 173 -15.46 -0.84 -20.86
CA GLN A 173 -15.51 -0.63 -22.31
C GLN A 173 -16.94 -0.51 -22.82
#